data_AF-A0A943N0X4-F1
#
_entry.id   AF-A0A943N0X4-F1
#
_cell.length_a   1.000
_cell.length_b   1.000
_cell.length_c   1.000
_cell.angle_alpha   90.00
_cell.angle_beta   90.00
_cell.angle_gamma   90.00
#
_symmetry.space_group_name_H-M   'P 1'
#
loop_
_entity.id
_entity.type
_entity.pdbx_description
1 polymer ?
#
loop_
_entity_poly.entity_id
_entity_poly.type
_entity_poly.pdbx_seq_one_letter_code
_entity_poly.pdbx_strand_id
1 'polypeptide(L)'
;MAATQRPIPGTFSKVPGGYEQKIGENMSLFVPDMCAASFDETTGQLQGYAPDYEALEAAKSPAVHADAPGEYSYCYEMQHAPTGCDFSADLGYYGKHYYLRPLHDGLPRLRGRGITYDEQHNTYTVTLRAYDKLKQQYRMSRETCLD
;
A
#
# COMPACT_ATOMS: atom_id res chain seq x y z
N MET A 1 1.61 4.20 20.07
CA MET A 1 2.74 3.51 19.42
C MET A 1 4.01 4.27 19.79
N ALA A 2 5.06 3.57 20.24
CA ALA A 2 6.30 4.23 20.63
C ALA A 2 7.15 4.51 19.38
N ALA A 3 7.56 5.76 19.18
CA ALA A 3 8.53 6.10 18.14
C ALA A 3 9.93 5.66 18.60
N THR A 4 10.71 5.07 17.71
CA THR A 4 12.09 4.65 17.96
C THR A 4 13.06 5.55 17.19
N GLN A 5 14.27 5.75 17.74
CA GLN A 5 15.31 6.46 17.02
C GLN A 5 15.87 5.56 15.92
N ARG A 6 15.96 6.10 14.71
CA ARG A 6 16.47 5.38 13.55
C ARG A 6 17.41 6.27 12.73
N PRO A 7 18.49 5.70 12.16
CA PRO A 7 19.39 6.46 11.31
C PRO A 7 18.66 6.88 10.03
N ILE A 8 18.82 8.15 9.66
CA ILE A 8 18.41 8.67 8.36
C ILE A 8 19.52 8.30 7.37
N PRO A 9 19.21 7.58 6.27
CA PRO A 9 20.22 7.13 5.33
C PRO A 9 21.00 8.29 4.72
N GLY A 10 22.32 8.27 4.86
CA GLY A 10 23.21 9.27 4.27
C GLY A 10 24.20 9.85 5.28
N THR A 11 25.01 10.78 4.78
CA THR A 11 25.94 11.58 5.58
C THR A 11 25.52 13.03 5.48
N PHE A 12 25.25 13.62 6.64
CA PHE A 12 24.72 14.97 6.75
C PHE A 12 25.77 15.92 7.32
N SER A 13 25.70 17.17 6.89
CA SER A 13 26.42 18.29 7.46
C SER A 13 25.45 19.18 8.24
N LYS A 14 25.88 19.70 9.39
CA LYS A 14 25.11 20.72 10.11
C LYS A 14 25.07 22.01 9.28
N VAL A 15 23.88 22.57 9.12
CA VAL A 15 23.64 23.86 8.44
C VAL A 15 22.70 24.72 9.28
N PRO A 16 22.59 26.03 9.03
CA PRO A 16 21.62 26.86 9.75
C PRO A 16 20.19 26.29 9.64
N GLY A 17 19.57 26.01 10.79
CA GLY A 17 18.21 25.51 10.90
C GLY A 17 18.02 24.00 10.68
N GLY A 18 19.08 23.24 10.43
CA GLY A 18 18.95 21.80 10.18
C GLY A 18 20.23 21.10 9.76
N TYR A 19 20.03 20.07 8.95
CA TYR A 19 21.04 19.17 8.45
C TYR A 19 20.86 18.99 6.95
N GLU A 20 21.95 19.02 6.19
CA GLU A 20 21.92 18.88 4.75
C GLU A 20 22.74 17.66 4.30
N GLN A 21 22.16 16.87 3.41
CA GLN A 21 22.87 15.87 2.62
C GLN A 21 22.78 16.25 1.15
N LYS A 22 23.92 16.35 0.45
CA LYS A 22 23.92 16.53 -1.01
C LYS A 22 23.60 15.22 -1.72
N ILE A 23 22.67 15.29 -2.67
CA ILE A 23 22.27 14.17 -3.52
C ILE A 23 22.58 14.56 -4.98
N GLY A 24 23.80 14.25 -5.42
CA GLY A 24 24.30 14.69 -6.73
C GLY A 24 24.69 16.18 -6.74
N GLU A 25 24.81 16.74 -7.95
CA GLU A 25 25.37 18.09 -8.14
C GLU A 25 24.38 19.21 -7.80
N ASN A 26 23.08 19.00 -8.05
CA ASN A 26 22.06 20.06 -8.04
C ASN A 26 20.89 19.80 -7.08
N MET A 27 20.97 18.79 -6.21
CA MET A 27 19.91 18.46 -5.27
C MET A 27 20.49 18.21 -3.88
N SER A 28 19.77 18.64 -2.85
CA SER A 28 20.07 18.28 -1.47
C SER A 28 18.80 17.91 -0.72
N LEU A 29 18.98 17.00 0.24
CA LEU A 29 17.98 16.64 1.23
C LEU A 29 18.25 17.48 2.48
N PHE A 30 17.27 18.27 2.88
CA PHE A 30 17.31 19.07 4.09
C PHE A 30 16.41 18.47 5.16
N VAL A 31 16.95 18.31 6.37
CA VAL A 31 16.21 17.85 7.56
C VAL A 31 16.22 18.97 8.60
N PRO A 32 15.05 19.54 8.95
CA PRO A 32 14.97 20.58 9.99
C PRO A 32 15.42 20.10 11.37
N ASP A 33 15.94 21.00 12.19
CA ASP A 33 16.40 20.67 13.55
C ASP A 33 15.33 20.00 14.42
N MET A 34 14.07 20.43 14.28
CA MET A 34 12.93 19.88 15.04
C MET A 34 12.59 18.43 14.68
N CYS A 35 13.08 17.92 13.55
CA CYS A 35 12.85 16.55 13.09
C CYS A 35 14.00 15.60 13.47
N ALA A 36 15.15 16.14 13.88
CA ALA A 36 16.31 15.36 14.28
C ALA A 36 16.16 14.86 15.72
N ALA A 37 16.39 13.57 15.93
CA ALA A 37 16.49 12.96 17.25
C ALA A 37 17.90 13.14 17.84
N SER A 38 18.93 12.96 17.02
CA SER A 38 20.33 13.15 17.39
C SER A 38 21.21 13.27 16.13
N PHE A 39 22.42 13.81 16.28
CA PHE A 39 23.39 13.95 15.20
C PHE A 39 24.80 13.71 15.74
N ASP A 40 25.61 12.95 15.00
CA ASP A 40 27.04 12.78 15.24
C ASP A 40 27.84 13.59 14.21
N GLU A 41 28.49 14.66 14.68
CA GLU A 41 29.33 15.53 13.86
C GLU A 41 30.55 14.82 13.26
N THR A 42 31.04 13.76 13.90
CA THR A 42 32.25 13.05 13.45
C THR A 42 31.98 12.20 12.23
N THR A 43 30.84 11.50 12.24
CA THR A 43 30.44 10.58 11.16
C THR A 43 29.45 11.20 10.19
N GLY A 44 28.84 12.33 10.54
CA GLY A 44 27.70 12.93 9.84
C GLY A 44 26.43 12.09 9.94
N GLN A 45 26.34 11.15 10.89
CA GLN A 45 25.16 10.31 11.06
C GLN A 45 24.04 11.10 11.73
N LEU A 46 22.90 11.20 11.05
CA LEU A 46 21.69 11.82 11.56
C LEU A 46 20.68 10.75 11.97
N GLN A 47 20.05 10.91 13.13
CA GLN A 47 18.94 10.06 13.56
C GLN A 47 17.64 10.87 13.61
N GLY A 48 16.54 10.23 13.23
CA GLY A 48 15.18 10.75 13.36
C GLY A 48 14.30 9.81 14.18
N TYR A 49 13.09 10.25 14.49
CA TYR A 49 12.07 9.39 15.09
C TYR A 49 11.22 8.76 13.99
N ALA A 50 11.05 7.44 14.06
CA ALA A 50 10.12 6.73 13.19
C ALA A 50 9.36 5.67 14.00
N PRO A 51 8.14 5.28 13.59
CA PRO A 51 7.49 4.10 14.14
C PRO A 51 8.35 2.86 13.95
N ASP A 52 8.20 1.90 14.85
CA ASP A 52 8.77 0.57 14.66
C ASP A 52 7.97 -0.20 13.58
N TYR A 53 8.38 -0.04 12.32
CA TYR A 53 7.73 -0.69 11.19
C TYR A 53 7.72 -2.21 11.28
N GLU A 54 8.73 -2.83 11.91
CA GLU A 54 8.79 -4.28 12.04
C GLU A 54 7.76 -4.77 13.06
N ALA A 55 7.65 -4.07 14.19
CA ALA A 55 6.59 -4.34 15.16
C ALA A 55 5.20 -4.09 14.58
N LEU A 56 5.03 -3.07 13.73
CA LEU A 56 3.76 -2.78 13.05
C LEU A 56 3.38 -3.89 12.06
N GLU A 57 4.31 -4.33 11.21
CA GLU A 57 4.06 -5.44 10.29
C GLU A 57 3.81 -6.75 11.04
N ALA A 58 4.56 -7.04 12.12
CA ALA A 58 4.35 -8.23 12.94
C ALA A 58 3.03 -8.22 13.72
N ALA A 59 2.48 -7.03 14.02
CA ALA A 59 1.21 -6.87 14.69
C ALA A 59 -0.01 -7.06 13.76
N LYS A 60 0.20 -7.11 12.43
CA LYS A 60 -0.91 -7.34 11.49
C LYS A 60 -1.51 -8.71 11.71
N SER A 61 -2.84 -8.76 11.58
CA SER A 61 -3.55 -10.04 11.57
C SER A 61 -3.12 -10.86 10.35
N PRO A 62 -2.97 -12.18 10.49
CA PRO A 62 -2.55 -13.04 9.39
C PRO A 62 -3.54 -13.00 8.23
N ALA A 63 -3.04 -13.31 7.03
CA ALA A 63 -3.85 -13.34 5.83
C ALA A 63 -4.95 -14.42 5.93
N VAL A 64 -6.19 -14.04 5.60
CA VAL A 64 -7.29 -15.00 5.45
C VAL A 64 -7.14 -15.71 4.11
N HIS A 65 -7.35 -17.03 4.07
CA HIS A 65 -7.41 -17.79 2.82
C HIS A 65 -8.85 -17.81 2.28
N ALA A 66 -9.00 -17.53 0.99
CA ALA A 66 -10.30 -17.51 0.33
C ALA A 66 -10.70 -18.90 -0.18
N ASP A 67 -11.47 -19.64 0.63
CA ASP A 67 -11.95 -20.99 0.31
C ASP A 67 -13.23 -21.01 -0.54
N ALA A 68 -14.02 -19.93 -0.52
CA ALA A 68 -15.32 -19.87 -1.18
C ALA A 68 -15.51 -18.54 -1.92
N PRO A 69 -16.32 -18.49 -3.00
CA PRO A 69 -16.66 -17.23 -3.65
C PRO A 69 -17.22 -16.20 -2.68
N GLY A 70 -16.80 -14.95 -2.84
CA GLY A 70 -17.19 -13.87 -1.95
C GLY A 70 -16.24 -12.68 -2.03
N GLU A 71 -16.52 -11.67 -1.21
CA GLU A 71 -15.65 -10.51 -1.02
C GLU A 71 -14.90 -10.63 0.30
N TYR A 72 -13.58 -10.59 0.22
CA TYR A 72 -12.65 -10.62 1.34
C TYR A 72 -12.08 -9.21 1.49
N SER A 73 -12.77 -8.38 2.28
CA SER A 73 -12.31 -7.04 2.61
C SER A 73 -11.24 -7.09 3.70
N TYR A 74 -10.17 -6.32 3.54
CA TYR A 74 -9.10 -6.21 4.54
C TYR A 74 -8.58 -4.77 4.61
N CYS A 75 -8.11 -4.37 5.79
CA CYS A 75 -7.38 -3.10 5.97
C CYS A 75 -5.88 -3.37 5.95
N TYR A 76 -5.16 -2.82 4.96
CA TYR A 76 -3.73 -3.08 4.78
C TYR A 76 -2.89 -2.72 6.00
N GLU A 77 -3.29 -1.69 6.75
CA GLU A 77 -2.60 -1.21 7.93
C GLU A 77 -2.66 -2.21 9.10
N MET A 78 -3.68 -3.07 9.13
CA MET A 78 -4.00 -3.94 10.26
C MET A 78 -3.94 -5.43 9.93
N GLN A 79 -3.99 -5.78 8.64
CA GLN A 79 -4.20 -7.14 8.17
C GLN A 79 -3.34 -7.41 6.94
N HIS A 80 -2.83 -8.62 6.82
CA HIS A 80 -2.24 -9.07 5.56
C HIS A 80 -3.33 -9.33 4.51
N ALA A 81 -3.00 -9.04 3.25
CA ALA A 81 -3.91 -9.25 2.13
C ALA A 81 -4.37 -10.72 2.05
N PRO A 82 -5.66 -10.97 1.75
CA PRO A 82 -6.19 -12.32 1.66
C PRO A 82 -5.55 -13.08 0.50
N THR A 83 -5.35 -14.39 0.70
CA THR A 83 -4.73 -15.28 -0.27
C THR A 83 -5.77 -16.15 -0.97
N GLY A 84 -5.42 -16.75 -2.11
CA GLY A 84 -6.34 -17.62 -2.87
C GLY A 84 -7.46 -16.87 -3.59
N CYS A 85 -7.42 -15.54 -3.64
CA CYS A 85 -8.38 -14.73 -4.39
C CYS A 85 -8.11 -14.82 -5.90
N ASP A 86 -9.18 -14.68 -6.68
CA ASP A 86 -9.14 -14.69 -8.14
C ASP A 86 -8.92 -13.26 -8.68
N PHE A 87 -9.62 -12.27 -8.14
CA PHE A 87 -9.48 -10.89 -8.55
C PHE A 87 -9.27 -9.97 -7.36
N SER A 88 -8.51 -8.89 -7.56
CA SER A 88 -8.58 -7.72 -6.68
C SER A 88 -9.63 -6.76 -7.19
N ALA A 89 -10.35 -6.13 -6.26
CA ALA A 89 -11.46 -5.23 -6.54
C ALA A 89 -11.23 -3.89 -5.84
N ASP A 90 -11.17 -2.82 -6.63
CA ASP A 90 -11.13 -1.45 -6.12
C ASP A 90 -12.45 -0.75 -6.44
N LEU A 91 -13.06 -0.12 -5.46
CA LEU A 91 -14.21 0.74 -5.72
C LEU A 91 -13.72 2.03 -6.36
N GLY A 92 -14.27 2.37 -7.53
CA GLY A 92 -13.94 3.63 -8.20
C GLY A 92 -14.32 4.83 -7.32
N TYR A 93 -13.59 5.94 -7.49
CA TYR A 93 -13.69 7.15 -6.65
C TYR A 93 -15.13 7.65 -6.40
N TYR A 94 -15.99 7.60 -7.42
CA TYR A 94 -17.39 8.03 -7.32
C TYR A 94 -18.36 6.94 -6.84
N GLY A 95 -17.87 5.75 -6.48
CA GLY A 95 -18.66 4.63 -5.95
C GLY A 95 -19.60 3.97 -6.96
N LYS A 96 -19.45 4.23 -8.27
CA LYS A 96 -20.41 3.75 -9.31
C LYS A 96 -20.01 2.44 -9.98
N HIS A 97 -18.73 2.08 -9.92
CA HIS A 97 -18.17 0.89 -10.55
C HIS A 97 -16.95 0.41 -9.77
N TYR A 98 -16.63 -0.86 -9.96
CA TYR A 98 -15.41 -1.48 -9.48
C TYR A 98 -14.42 -1.64 -10.62
N TYR A 99 -13.14 -1.50 -10.29
CA TYR A 99 -12.03 -1.95 -11.12
C TYR A 99 -11.60 -3.33 -10.62
N LEU A 100 -11.69 -4.35 -11.49
CA LEU A 100 -11.23 -5.70 -11.17
C LEU A 100 -9.93 -6.00 -11.91
N ARG A 101 -8.93 -6.52 -11.19
CA ARG A 101 -7.67 -6.99 -11.78
C ARG A 101 -7.48 -8.48 -11.48
N PRO A 102 -7.19 -9.32 -12.49
CA PRO A 102 -6.91 -10.73 -12.25
C PRO A 102 -5.62 -10.88 -11.44
N LEU A 103 -5.62 -11.79 -10.47
CA LEU A 103 -4.47 -12.03 -9.57
C LEU A 103 -3.56 -13.18 -10.02
N HIS A 104 -4.00 -14.00 -10.97
CA HIS A 104 -3.21 -15.10 -11.52
C HIS A 104 -3.57 -15.42 -12.98
N ASP A 105 -2.62 -16.03 -13.67
CA ASP A 105 -2.75 -16.45 -15.06
C ASP A 105 -3.54 -17.77 -15.13
N GLY A 106 -4.72 -17.74 -15.75
CA GLY A 106 -5.63 -18.89 -15.82
C GLY A 106 -7.10 -18.54 -15.64
N LEU A 107 -7.39 -17.30 -15.24
CA LEU A 107 -8.76 -16.84 -15.07
C LEU A 107 -9.47 -16.65 -16.42
N PRO A 108 -10.75 -17.03 -16.52
CA PRO A 108 -11.51 -16.82 -17.73
C PRO A 108 -11.73 -15.32 -17.98
N ARG A 109 -11.73 -14.91 -19.25
CA ARG A 109 -12.05 -13.53 -19.62
C ARG A 109 -13.49 -13.21 -19.24
N LEU A 110 -13.68 -12.26 -18.33
CA LEU A 110 -15.01 -11.84 -17.88
C LEU A 110 -15.73 -11.13 -19.04
N ARG A 111 -17.00 -11.51 -19.26
CA ARG A 111 -17.85 -10.93 -20.30
C ARG A 111 -19.28 -10.80 -19.79
N GLY A 112 -20.01 -9.81 -20.30
CA GLY A 112 -21.41 -9.62 -19.97
C GLY A 112 -21.79 -8.15 -19.90
N ARG A 113 -23.09 -7.90 -19.65
CA ARG A 113 -23.60 -6.54 -19.51
C ARG A 113 -23.01 -5.87 -18.26
N GLY A 114 -22.48 -4.67 -18.44
CA GLY A 114 -21.89 -3.89 -17.34
C GLY A 114 -20.48 -4.33 -16.96
N ILE A 115 -19.78 -5.05 -17.84
CA ILE A 115 -18.37 -5.41 -17.74
C ILE A 115 -17.67 -4.89 -19.01
N THR A 116 -16.65 -4.07 -18.83
CA THR A 116 -15.78 -3.58 -19.91
C THR A 116 -14.35 -3.96 -19.56
N TYR A 117 -13.60 -4.50 -20.50
CA TYR A 117 -12.19 -4.87 -20.28
C TYR A 117 -11.27 -3.89 -20.99
N ASP A 118 -10.29 -3.38 -20.25
CA ASP A 118 -9.21 -2.55 -20.75
C ASP A 118 -7.95 -3.40 -20.94
N GLU A 119 -7.56 -3.61 -22.20
CA GLU A 119 -6.39 -4.39 -22.58
C GLU A 119 -5.07 -3.69 -22.22
N GLN A 120 -5.03 -2.35 -22.16
CA GLN A 120 -3.80 -1.61 -21.86
C GLN A 120 -3.39 -1.78 -20.39
N HIS A 121 -4.39 -1.83 -19.50
CA HIS A 121 -4.19 -1.89 -18.06
C HIS A 121 -4.55 -3.24 -17.44
N ASN A 122 -4.90 -4.25 -18.26
CA ASN A 122 -5.36 -5.57 -17.80
C ASN A 122 -6.42 -5.47 -16.68
N THR A 123 -7.39 -4.57 -16.86
CA THR A 123 -8.34 -4.20 -15.81
C THR A 123 -9.76 -4.21 -16.36
N TYR A 124 -10.70 -4.76 -15.58
CA TYR A 124 -12.12 -4.71 -15.89
C TYR A 124 -12.78 -3.55 -15.18
N THR A 125 -13.57 -2.76 -15.88
CA THR A 125 -14.54 -1.83 -15.28
C THR A 125 -15.88 -2.55 -15.16
N VAL A 126 -16.40 -2.65 -13.95
CA VAL A 126 -17.58 -3.47 -13.62
C VAL A 126 -18.60 -2.64 -12.85
N THR A 127 -19.84 -2.59 -13.33
CA THR A 127 -20.93 -1.92 -12.59
C THR A 127 -21.24 -2.65 -11.28
N LEU A 128 -21.77 -1.96 -10.27
CA LEU A 128 -22.11 -2.55 -8.95
C LEU A 128 -22.93 -3.85 -9.08
N ARG A 129 -23.98 -3.84 -9.91
CA ARG A 129 -24.84 -5.01 -10.14
C ARG A 129 -24.13 -6.20 -10.77
N ALA A 130 -23.15 -5.94 -11.65
CA ALA A 130 -22.35 -7.00 -12.24
C ALA A 130 -21.36 -7.55 -11.22
N TYR A 131 -20.77 -6.68 -10.40
CA TYR A 131 -19.87 -7.07 -9.32
C TYR A 131 -20.56 -7.96 -8.28
N ASP A 132 -21.79 -7.63 -7.87
CA ASP A 132 -22.57 -8.47 -6.93
C ASP A 132 -22.79 -9.89 -7.43
N LYS A 133 -22.91 -10.08 -8.76
CA LYS A 133 -23.02 -11.41 -9.37
C LYS A 133 -21.67 -12.12 -9.43
N LEU A 134 -20.61 -11.38 -9.77
CA LEU A 134 -19.27 -11.97 -9.86
C LEU A 134 -18.77 -12.46 -8.50
N LYS A 135 -19.10 -11.75 -7.41
CA LYS A 135 -18.79 -12.16 -6.04
C LYS A 135 -19.42 -13.49 -5.64
N GLN A 136 -20.49 -13.93 -6.31
CA GLN A 136 -21.10 -15.24 -6.04
C GLN A 136 -20.33 -16.39 -6.71
N GLN A 137 -19.44 -16.09 -7.65
CA GLN A 137 -18.74 -17.08 -8.48
C GLN A 137 -17.23 -17.07 -8.27
N TYR A 138 -16.67 -15.91 -7.92
CA TYR A 138 -15.23 -15.71 -7.76
C TYR A 138 -14.89 -15.15 -6.38
N ARG A 139 -13.65 -15.36 -5.99
CA ARG A 139 -13.07 -14.82 -4.76
C ARG A 139 -12.46 -13.46 -5.05
N MET A 140 -13.03 -12.42 -4.45
CA MET A 140 -12.62 -11.03 -4.63
C MET A 140 -11.87 -10.55 -3.40
N SER A 141 -10.63 -10.08 -3.55
CA SER A 141 -9.97 -9.29 -2.50
C SER A 141 -10.37 -7.82 -2.64
N ARG A 142 -10.60 -7.14 -1.51
CA ARG A 142 -10.87 -5.70 -1.51
C ARG A 142 -10.08 -5.03 -0.39
N GLU A 143 -9.23 -4.09 -0.76
CA GLU A 143 -8.55 -3.26 0.22
C GLU A 143 -9.47 -2.13 0.67
N THR A 144 -9.49 -1.87 1.98
CA THR A 144 -10.17 -0.73 2.60
C THR A 144 -9.18 0.06 3.42
N CYS A 145 -9.28 1.39 3.36
CA CYS A 145 -8.54 2.24 4.28
C CYS A 145 -9.14 2.15 5.68
N LEU A 146 -8.30 2.32 6.69
CA LEU A 146 -8.74 2.55 8.07
C LEU A 146 -9.49 3.90 8.12
N ASP A 147 -10.75 3.88 8.56
CA ASP A 147 -11.61 5.06 8.67
C ASP A 147 -11.43 5.85 9.97
#